data_AF-A0A535N0T4-F1
#
_entry.id   AF-A0A535N0T4-F1
#
_cell.length_a   1.000
_cell.length_b   1.000
_cell.length_c   1.000
_cell.angle_alpha   90.00
_cell.angle_beta   90.00
_cell.angle_gamma   90.00
#
_symmetry.space_group_name_H-M   'P 1'
#
loop_
_entity.id
_entity.type
_entity.pdbx_description
1 polymer ?
#
loop_
_entity_poly.entity_id
_entity_poly.type
_entity_poly.pdbx_seq_one_letter_code
_entity_poly.pdbx_strand_id
1 'polypeptide(L)'
;MKGWSIRDYKRPYVFVDEIKPSRKGSIVLVAGDEEYEIDTQDGDGADHVVSMLRSLRDPTSPAWDQVRAPRRGDGSQQVWRELLQQMDQLALLREGGAAPASTVDRLRTYVDQTAEWIRAAAPGQKWTRLKPHLRVARQHLDWLSAELAVELGWHQRAAAVPRDPFTYANFYLRTLLLQARYWRRHSPLALLCADAALRRIANEPDSDLWDLVTELSNGLYSVRDLLAELNALARILVWTIADDAATVCTAPSGRRRTTSGVNFMLEAERLTSKALRDLGPSRYLTASADSTISDRLVKGVYIEEYHVTRRFVEIIVPTLAKRVNDGLRAMLFRYYAEEVGHERFERATCKSLGVDANLLDRSLPLPLHLAFVEVFTHFAETYPIGYLISIFVTEGMPGVSSPINDRLMAKLSQNAEFRKVADRHDSLNDDLNHESLSRLMMARVPSVPPATQVRALQHLLELVELNHRTWNTLYDYYSSEELPLHQAWFDGSLPND
;
A
#
# COMPACT_ATOMS: atom_id res chain seq x y z
N MET A 1 15.46 -4.88 -17.39
CA MET A 1 14.06 -4.60 -17.79
C MET A 1 13.76 -5.41 -19.04
N LYS A 2 12.57 -6.02 -19.14
CA LYS A 2 12.12 -6.67 -20.37
C LYS A 2 11.87 -5.58 -21.43
N GLY A 3 12.26 -5.82 -22.69
CA GLY A 3 11.91 -4.93 -23.80
C GLY A 3 10.41 -5.00 -24.14
N TRP A 4 9.83 -3.88 -24.57
CA TRP A 4 8.46 -3.82 -25.06
C TRP A 4 8.30 -4.60 -26.36
N SER A 5 7.15 -5.25 -26.54
CA SER A 5 6.80 -6.01 -27.73
C SER A 5 5.29 -6.04 -27.95
N ILE A 6 4.86 -6.48 -29.13
CA ILE A 6 3.44 -6.63 -29.43
C ILE A 6 2.67 -7.55 -28.48
N ARG A 7 3.37 -8.43 -27.76
CA ARG A 7 2.78 -9.34 -26.76
C ARG A 7 2.37 -8.62 -25.48
N ASP A 8 2.86 -7.41 -25.27
CA ASP A 8 2.59 -6.61 -24.07
C ASP A 8 1.27 -5.82 -24.20
N TYR A 9 0.76 -5.62 -25.42
CA TYR A 9 -0.63 -5.17 -25.63
C TYR A 9 -1.62 -6.27 -25.20
N LYS A 10 -2.69 -5.92 -24.49
CA LYS A 10 -3.77 -6.85 -24.13
C LYS A 10 -4.69 -7.10 -25.32
N ARG A 11 -5.12 -6.03 -25.99
CA ARG A 11 -6.11 -5.98 -27.09
C ARG A 11 -5.65 -4.97 -28.16
N PRO A 12 -4.51 -5.20 -28.81
CA PRO A 12 -3.98 -4.26 -29.79
C PRO A 12 -4.93 -4.09 -30.96
N TYR A 13 -4.84 -2.95 -31.62
CA TYR A 13 -5.46 -2.75 -32.92
C TYR A 13 -4.58 -1.87 -33.81
N VAL A 14 -4.70 -2.07 -35.12
CA VAL A 14 -4.07 -1.21 -36.12
C VAL A 14 -4.78 0.15 -36.13
N PHE A 15 -4.07 1.18 -35.70
CA PHE A 15 -4.55 2.57 -35.65
C PHE A 15 -4.07 3.33 -36.88
N VAL A 16 -4.84 3.19 -37.96
CA VAL A 16 -4.66 3.91 -39.21
C VAL A 16 -6.05 4.35 -39.70
N ASP A 17 -6.14 5.50 -40.33
CA ASP A 17 -7.37 6.02 -40.91
C ASP A 17 -7.75 5.19 -42.14
N GLU A 18 -6.79 5.02 -43.04
CA GLU A 18 -6.98 4.36 -44.33
C GLU A 18 -5.87 3.33 -44.63
N ILE A 19 -6.25 2.27 -45.35
CA ILE A 19 -5.34 1.24 -45.87
C ILE A 19 -5.62 1.12 -47.38
N LYS A 20 -4.70 1.66 -48.19
CA LYS A 20 -4.83 1.75 -49.65
C LYS A 20 -3.83 0.83 -50.34
N PRO A 21 -4.27 -0.03 -51.27
CA PRO A 21 -3.34 -0.65 -52.21
C PRO A 21 -2.79 0.43 -53.17
N SER A 22 -1.47 0.48 -53.35
CA SER A 22 -0.80 1.34 -54.32
C SER A 22 -0.69 0.65 -55.68
N ARG A 23 -0.66 1.44 -56.76
CA ARG A 23 -0.57 0.94 -58.15
C ARG A 23 0.74 0.21 -58.49
N LYS A 24 1.72 0.18 -57.57
CA LYS A 24 3.07 -0.36 -57.77
C LYS A 24 3.42 -1.59 -56.91
N GLY A 25 2.44 -2.29 -56.34
CA GLY A 25 2.72 -3.46 -55.49
C GLY A 25 3.20 -3.10 -54.08
N SER A 26 2.81 -1.92 -53.61
CA SER A 26 3.01 -1.45 -52.23
C SER A 26 1.65 -1.16 -51.58
N ILE A 27 1.62 -1.05 -50.25
CA ILE A 27 0.43 -0.70 -49.46
C ILE A 27 0.71 0.60 -48.73
N VAL A 28 -0.18 1.57 -48.87
CA VAL A 28 -0.10 2.85 -48.15
C VAL A 28 -1.03 2.81 -46.95
N LEU A 29 -0.48 3.05 -45.77
CA LEU A 29 -1.22 3.30 -44.54
C LEU A 29 -1.26 4.80 -44.29
N VAL A 30 -2.44 5.34 -44.00
CA VAL A 30 -2.61 6.76 -43.65
C VAL A 30 -2.96 6.85 -42.18
N ALA A 31 -2.23 7.67 -41.41
CA ALA A 31 -2.54 7.94 -40.01
C ALA A 31 -2.33 9.44 -39.73
N GLY A 32 -3.43 10.18 -39.56
CA GLY A 32 -3.41 11.64 -39.51
C GLY A 32 -2.88 12.25 -40.80
N ASP A 33 -1.87 13.10 -40.67
CA ASP A 33 -1.22 13.79 -41.80
C ASP A 33 -0.04 12.99 -42.39
N GLU A 34 0.20 11.76 -41.90
CA GLU A 34 1.34 10.94 -42.29
C GLU A 34 0.90 9.74 -43.16
N GLU A 35 1.74 9.44 -44.17
CA GLU A 35 1.60 8.27 -45.03
C GLU A 35 2.80 7.34 -44.86
N TYR A 36 2.51 6.04 -44.74
CA TYR A 36 3.50 4.99 -44.56
C TYR A 36 3.36 3.97 -45.67
N GLU A 37 4.47 3.62 -46.32
CA GLU A 37 4.47 2.66 -47.44
C GLU A 37 5.07 1.32 -47.00
N ILE A 38 4.33 0.25 -47.21
CA ILE A 38 4.78 -1.14 -47.05
C ILE A 38 5.05 -1.69 -48.45
N ASP A 39 6.31 -2.00 -48.74
CA ASP A 39 6.70 -2.67 -49.98
C ASP A 39 6.42 -4.19 -49.85
N THR A 40 5.59 -4.74 -50.73
CA THR A 40 5.25 -6.18 -50.69
C THR A 40 6.09 -7.05 -51.62
N GLN A 41 7.03 -6.48 -52.39
CA GLN A 41 7.96 -7.12 -53.35
C GLN A 41 7.33 -7.99 -54.47
N ASP A 42 6.17 -8.63 -54.25
CA ASP A 42 5.39 -9.42 -55.20
C ASP A 42 3.90 -9.04 -55.09
N GLY A 43 3.32 -8.50 -56.17
CA GLY A 43 1.97 -7.92 -56.19
C GLY A 43 0.82 -8.86 -55.78
N ASP A 44 1.03 -10.18 -55.79
CA ASP A 44 0.02 -11.18 -55.42
C ASP A 44 -0.22 -11.28 -53.89
N GLY A 45 0.67 -10.73 -53.06
CA GLY A 45 0.55 -10.75 -51.59
C GLY A 45 -0.16 -9.53 -50.99
N ALA A 46 -0.32 -8.44 -51.75
CA ALA A 46 -0.79 -7.16 -51.24
C ALA A 46 -2.24 -7.22 -50.71
N ASP A 47 -3.14 -7.91 -51.42
CA ASP A 47 -4.54 -8.06 -51.00
C ASP A 47 -4.67 -8.85 -49.69
N HIS A 48 -3.83 -9.86 -49.50
CA HIS A 48 -3.78 -10.63 -48.26
C HIS A 48 -3.32 -9.77 -47.08
N VAL A 49 -2.24 -8.98 -47.26
CA VAL A 49 -1.73 -8.07 -46.23
C VAL A 49 -2.77 -6.99 -45.90
N VAL A 50 -3.42 -6.39 -46.90
CA VAL A 50 -4.51 -5.41 -46.71
C VAL A 50 -5.67 -6.04 -45.93
N SER A 51 -6.11 -7.23 -46.31
CA SER A 51 -7.19 -7.94 -45.61
C SER A 51 -6.82 -8.22 -44.16
N MET A 52 -5.61 -8.69 -43.90
CA MET A 52 -5.12 -8.97 -42.55
C MET A 52 -5.02 -7.69 -41.71
N LEU A 53 -4.41 -6.61 -42.22
CA LEU A 53 -4.32 -5.33 -41.52
C LEU A 53 -5.71 -4.75 -41.21
N ARG A 54 -6.67 -4.89 -42.13
CA ARG A 54 -8.08 -4.52 -41.90
C ARG A 54 -8.69 -5.35 -40.78
N SER A 55 -8.47 -6.66 -40.75
CA SER A 55 -8.91 -7.53 -39.66
C SER A 55 -8.26 -7.15 -38.31
N LEU A 56 -7.01 -6.72 -38.31
CA LEU A 56 -6.29 -6.30 -37.10
C LEU A 56 -6.69 -4.90 -36.62
N ARG A 57 -7.51 -4.14 -37.35
CA ARG A 57 -8.16 -2.90 -36.83
C ARG A 57 -9.21 -3.20 -35.77
N ASP A 58 -9.74 -4.43 -35.72
CA ASP A 58 -10.62 -4.88 -34.66
C ASP A 58 -9.79 -5.55 -33.54
N PRO A 59 -9.76 -4.99 -32.32
CA PRO A 59 -9.00 -5.54 -31.21
C PRO A 59 -9.50 -6.91 -30.71
N THR A 60 -10.69 -7.34 -31.14
CA THR A 60 -11.28 -8.66 -30.80
C THR A 60 -11.12 -9.69 -31.91
N SER A 61 -10.47 -9.31 -33.01
CA SER A 61 -10.30 -10.16 -34.17
C SER A 61 -9.44 -11.39 -33.90
N PRO A 62 -9.86 -12.61 -34.31
CA PRO A 62 -9.06 -13.82 -34.17
C PRO A 62 -7.78 -13.79 -35.04
N ALA A 63 -7.64 -12.82 -35.95
CA ALA A 63 -6.40 -12.56 -36.67
C ALA A 63 -5.22 -12.27 -35.71
N TRP A 64 -5.51 -11.70 -34.53
CA TRP A 64 -4.50 -11.44 -33.50
C TRP A 64 -3.83 -12.71 -32.98
N ASP A 65 -4.57 -13.82 -32.87
CA ASP A 65 -4.00 -15.10 -32.44
C ASP A 65 -3.01 -15.64 -33.47
N GLN A 66 -3.26 -15.42 -34.76
CA GLN A 66 -2.41 -15.89 -35.86
C GLN A 66 -1.05 -15.20 -35.86
N VAL A 67 -1.02 -13.89 -35.59
CA VAL A 67 0.22 -13.09 -35.56
C VAL A 67 0.96 -13.17 -34.22
N ARG A 68 0.28 -13.59 -33.14
CA ARG A 68 0.85 -13.73 -31.78
C ARG A 68 1.35 -15.13 -31.44
N ALA A 69 0.84 -16.17 -32.11
CA ALA A 69 1.13 -17.56 -31.79
C ALA A 69 2.65 -17.87 -31.78
N PRO A 70 3.16 -18.59 -30.77
CA PRO A 70 4.54 -19.04 -30.73
C PRO A 70 4.69 -20.36 -31.51
N ARG A 71 4.85 -20.33 -32.85
CA ARG A 71 5.30 -21.52 -33.59
C ARG A 71 6.74 -21.34 -34.08
N ARG A 72 7.54 -22.39 -33.86
CA ARG A 72 8.87 -22.56 -34.45
C ARG A 72 8.68 -23.10 -35.86
N GLY A 73 9.09 -22.35 -36.90
CA GLY A 73 9.35 -22.93 -38.22
C GLY A 73 8.59 -22.39 -39.44
N ASP A 74 7.72 -21.37 -39.31
CA ASP A 74 7.06 -20.75 -40.47
C ASP A 74 7.59 -19.32 -40.69
N GLY A 75 8.22 -19.08 -41.84
CA GLY A 75 8.78 -17.77 -42.23
C GLY A 75 7.72 -16.67 -42.36
N SER A 76 6.46 -17.01 -42.65
CA SER A 76 5.37 -16.03 -42.80
C SER A 76 5.02 -15.32 -41.48
N GLN A 77 5.11 -16.02 -40.35
CA GLN A 77 4.85 -15.44 -39.03
C GLN A 77 5.99 -14.55 -38.53
N GLN A 78 7.20 -14.72 -39.05
CA GLN A 78 8.31 -13.84 -38.74
C GLN A 78 8.11 -12.48 -39.42
N VAL A 79 7.69 -12.47 -40.69
CA VAL A 79 7.38 -11.25 -41.45
C VAL A 79 6.30 -10.42 -40.77
N TRP A 80 5.20 -11.04 -40.32
CA TRP A 80 4.14 -10.33 -39.59
C TRP A 80 4.63 -9.74 -38.26
N ARG A 81 5.50 -10.44 -37.53
CA ARG A 81 6.08 -9.91 -36.28
C ARG A 81 6.99 -8.72 -36.54
N GLU A 82 7.83 -8.79 -37.58
CA GLU A 82 8.71 -7.69 -37.96
C GLU A 82 7.91 -6.46 -38.43
N LEU A 83 6.90 -6.68 -39.29
CA LEU A 83 6.00 -5.61 -39.74
C LEU A 83 5.27 -4.96 -38.57
N LEU A 84 4.65 -5.75 -37.69
CA LEU A 84 3.91 -5.21 -36.56
C LEU A 84 4.83 -4.53 -35.52
N GLN A 85 6.07 -4.98 -35.39
CA GLN A 85 7.07 -4.32 -34.55
C GLN A 85 7.51 -2.96 -35.14
N GLN A 86 7.60 -2.84 -36.46
CA GLN A 86 7.83 -1.56 -37.12
C GLN A 86 6.60 -0.64 -36.98
N MET A 87 5.40 -1.17 -37.16
CA MET A 87 4.16 -0.43 -36.93
C MET A 87 4.04 0.07 -35.49
N ASP A 88 4.43 -0.73 -34.50
CA ASP A 88 4.55 -0.33 -33.08
C ASP A 88 5.51 0.85 -32.89
N GLN A 89 6.70 0.78 -33.50
CA GLN A 89 7.70 1.87 -33.45
C GLN A 89 7.20 3.18 -34.08
N LEU A 90 6.28 3.07 -35.03
CA LEU A 90 5.63 4.19 -35.71
C LEU A 90 4.29 4.59 -35.06
N ALA A 91 3.96 4.04 -33.88
CA ALA A 91 2.71 4.28 -33.17
C ALA A 91 1.42 3.97 -33.96
N LEU A 92 1.53 3.10 -34.98
CA LEU A 92 0.42 2.60 -35.79
C LEU A 92 -0.33 1.43 -35.14
N LEU A 93 0.12 1.00 -33.96
CA LEU A 93 -0.60 0.06 -33.09
C LEU A 93 -1.01 0.76 -31.80
N ARG A 94 -2.26 0.54 -31.38
CA ARG A 94 -2.82 1.08 -30.14
C ARG A 94 -3.51 0.00 -29.32
N GLU A 95 -3.72 0.28 -28.04
CA GLU A 95 -4.48 -0.59 -27.13
C GLU A 95 -5.97 -0.31 -27.25
N GLY A 96 -6.76 -1.36 -27.47
CA GLY A 96 -8.20 -1.30 -27.64
C GLY A 96 -8.97 -1.59 -26.35
N GLY A 97 -10.10 -0.92 -26.18
CA GLY A 97 -11.01 -1.08 -25.04
C GLY A 97 -11.05 0.16 -24.15
N ALA A 98 -12.25 0.66 -23.89
CA ALA A 98 -12.46 1.68 -22.88
C ALA A 98 -12.12 1.13 -21.49
N ALA A 99 -11.63 2.00 -20.59
CA ALA A 99 -11.63 1.71 -19.16
C ALA A 99 -13.04 1.24 -18.77
N PRO A 100 -13.20 0.10 -18.09
CA PRO A 100 -14.51 -0.48 -17.93
C PRO A 100 -15.32 0.42 -16.98
N ALA A 101 -16.43 0.98 -17.47
CA ALA A 101 -17.44 1.67 -16.68
C ALA A 101 -17.86 0.88 -15.41
N SER A 102 -17.66 -0.45 -15.43
CA SER A 102 -17.87 -1.36 -14.30
C SER A 102 -16.94 -1.13 -13.10
N THR A 103 -15.86 -0.36 -13.20
CA THR A 103 -14.97 -0.10 -12.04
C THR A 103 -15.61 0.88 -11.06
N VAL A 104 -16.15 2.00 -11.54
CA VAL A 104 -16.80 3.00 -10.67
C VAL A 104 -18.03 2.39 -9.97
N ASP A 105 -18.81 1.58 -10.68
CA ASP A 105 -19.96 0.88 -10.09
C ASP A 105 -19.54 -0.10 -8.98
N ARG A 106 -18.45 -0.85 -9.17
CA ARG A 106 -17.89 -1.71 -8.12
C ARG A 106 -17.44 -0.90 -6.91
N LEU A 107 -16.77 0.23 -7.12
CA LEU A 107 -16.39 1.13 -6.02
C LEU A 107 -17.60 1.64 -5.25
N ARG A 108 -18.71 1.97 -5.92
CA ARG A 108 -19.97 2.34 -5.25
C ARG A 108 -20.46 1.23 -4.33
N THR A 109 -20.42 -0.03 -4.78
CA THR A 109 -20.79 -1.19 -3.96
C THR A 109 -19.90 -1.33 -2.73
N TYR A 110 -18.58 -1.17 -2.87
CA TYR A 110 -17.67 -1.25 -1.71
C TYR A 110 -17.90 -0.13 -0.69
N VAL A 111 -18.21 1.08 -1.17
CA VAL A 111 -18.58 2.21 -0.30
C VAL A 111 -19.88 1.92 0.45
N ASP A 112 -20.89 1.32 -0.19
CA ASP A 112 -22.14 0.92 0.46
C ASP A 112 -21.91 -0.15 1.53
N GLN A 113 -21.19 -1.21 1.18
CA GLN A 113 -20.88 -2.30 2.11
C GLN A 113 -20.11 -1.79 3.33
N THR A 114 -19.18 -0.85 3.15
CA THR A 114 -18.45 -0.20 4.25
C THR A 114 -19.39 0.58 5.16
N ALA A 115 -20.27 1.40 4.58
CA ALA A 115 -21.24 2.19 5.33
C ALA A 115 -22.24 1.32 6.11
N GLU A 116 -22.72 0.24 5.49
CA GLU A 116 -23.61 -0.74 6.11
C GLU A 116 -22.92 -1.48 7.27
N TRP A 117 -21.67 -1.92 7.07
CA TRP A 117 -20.91 -2.61 8.11
C TRP A 117 -20.73 -1.73 9.36
N ILE A 118 -20.36 -0.45 9.19
CA ILE A 118 -20.18 0.48 10.32
C ILE A 118 -21.48 0.65 11.11
N ARG A 119 -22.63 0.79 10.41
CA ARG A 119 -23.95 0.90 11.07
C ARG A 119 -24.29 -0.38 11.84
N ALA A 120 -24.02 -1.54 11.26
CA ALA A 120 -24.30 -2.85 11.86
C ALA A 120 -23.39 -3.14 13.08
N ALA A 121 -22.13 -2.70 13.05
CA ALA A 121 -21.15 -2.96 14.11
C ALA A 121 -21.39 -2.13 15.39
N ALA A 122 -22.12 -1.01 15.31
CA ALA A 122 -22.37 -0.12 16.43
C ALA A 122 -23.87 0.21 16.63
N PRO A 123 -24.74 -0.78 16.90
CA PRO A 123 -26.17 -0.52 17.08
C PRO A 123 -26.50 0.14 18.44
N GLY A 124 -27.64 0.81 18.52
CA GLY A 124 -28.20 1.34 19.78
C GLY A 124 -27.28 2.32 20.50
N GLN A 125 -26.90 2.04 21.76
CA GLN A 125 -26.06 2.94 22.55
C GLN A 125 -24.65 3.09 21.97
N LYS A 126 -24.11 2.07 21.30
CA LYS A 126 -22.81 2.14 20.61
C LYS A 126 -22.85 3.21 19.52
N TRP A 127 -23.97 3.33 18.80
CA TRP A 127 -24.17 4.37 17.79
C TRP A 127 -24.02 5.78 18.37
N THR A 128 -24.65 6.02 19.52
CA THR A 128 -24.58 7.31 20.22
C THR A 128 -23.15 7.67 20.61
N ARG A 129 -22.35 6.70 21.07
CA ARG A 129 -20.92 6.89 21.37
C ARG A 129 -20.09 7.15 20.11
N LEU A 130 -20.45 6.54 18.99
CA LEU A 130 -19.70 6.62 17.73
C LEU A 130 -19.92 7.95 16.99
N LYS A 131 -21.14 8.51 17.05
CA LYS A 131 -21.54 9.72 16.31
C LYS A 131 -20.55 10.91 16.42
N PRO A 132 -20.04 11.29 17.62
CA PRO A 132 -19.08 12.38 17.71
C PRO A 132 -17.77 12.11 16.96
N HIS A 133 -17.26 10.87 17.03
CA HIS A 133 -16.03 10.47 16.35
C HIS A 133 -16.23 10.39 14.84
N LEU A 134 -17.39 9.88 14.39
CA LEU A 134 -17.77 9.89 12.98
C LEU A 134 -17.81 11.31 12.41
N ARG A 135 -18.36 12.27 13.16
CA ARG A 135 -18.38 13.68 12.74
C ARG A 135 -16.96 14.23 12.56
N VAL A 136 -16.06 13.93 13.49
CA VAL A 136 -14.65 14.38 13.40
C VAL A 136 -13.95 13.75 12.20
N ALA A 137 -14.07 12.43 12.02
CA ALA A 137 -13.49 11.73 10.88
C ALA A 137 -14.03 12.31 9.56
N ARG A 138 -15.35 12.47 9.44
CA ARG A 138 -16.00 13.05 8.25
C ARG A 138 -15.50 14.45 7.94
N GLN A 139 -15.42 15.34 8.94
CA GLN A 139 -14.89 16.70 8.74
C GLN A 139 -13.43 16.68 8.28
N HIS A 140 -12.62 15.75 8.77
CA HIS A 140 -11.23 15.64 8.37
C HIS A 140 -11.08 15.13 6.93
N LEU A 141 -11.85 14.09 6.56
CA LEU A 141 -11.84 13.55 5.21
C LEU A 141 -12.41 14.55 4.20
N ASP A 142 -13.51 15.24 4.51
CA ASP A 142 -14.08 16.29 3.65
C ASP A 142 -13.07 17.42 3.37
N TRP A 143 -12.30 17.84 4.38
CA TRP A 143 -11.21 18.80 4.20
C TRP A 143 -10.10 18.26 3.30
N LEU A 144 -9.65 17.02 3.52
CA LEU A 144 -8.61 16.41 2.69
C LEU A 144 -9.07 16.21 1.23
N SER A 145 -10.31 15.77 1.02
CA SER A 145 -10.93 15.63 -0.30
C SER A 145 -11.04 16.98 -1.01
N ALA A 146 -11.40 18.05 -0.29
CA ALA A 146 -11.44 19.40 -0.84
C ALA A 146 -10.05 19.90 -1.28
N GLU A 147 -9.02 19.66 -0.46
CA GLU A 147 -7.63 19.99 -0.81
C GLU A 147 -7.15 19.21 -2.05
N LEU A 148 -7.47 17.91 -2.12
CA LEU A 148 -7.15 17.07 -3.28
C LEU A 148 -7.86 17.58 -4.56
N ALA A 149 -9.14 17.95 -4.46
CA ALA A 149 -9.90 18.50 -5.58
C ALA A 149 -9.23 19.77 -6.15
N VAL A 150 -8.78 20.68 -5.26
CA VAL A 150 -8.05 21.88 -5.66
C VAL A 150 -6.72 21.53 -6.34
N GLU A 151 -5.97 20.56 -5.81
CA GLU A 151 -4.71 20.08 -6.42
C GLU A 151 -4.93 19.49 -7.82
N LEU A 152 -6.08 18.87 -8.07
CA LEU A 152 -6.50 18.33 -9.38
C LEU A 152 -7.14 19.38 -10.29
N GLY A 153 -7.23 20.64 -9.89
CA GLY A 153 -7.78 21.73 -10.73
C GLY A 153 -9.31 21.83 -10.74
N TRP A 154 -9.99 21.14 -9.82
CA TRP A 154 -11.44 21.26 -9.64
C TRP A 154 -11.81 22.50 -8.83
N HIS A 155 -13.05 22.97 -8.98
CA HIS A 155 -13.53 24.16 -8.27
C HIS A 155 -13.45 24.01 -6.75
N GLN A 156 -13.09 25.12 -6.09
CA GLN A 156 -12.83 25.15 -4.66
C GLN A 156 -14.09 24.81 -3.85
N ARG A 157 -13.98 23.77 -3.04
CA ARG A 157 -14.94 23.45 -1.99
C ARG A 157 -14.46 24.07 -0.68
N ALA A 158 -15.28 24.91 -0.06
CA ALA A 158 -14.96 25.41 1.28
C ALA A 158 -15.14 24.28 2.30
N ALA A 159 -14.04 23.86 2.92
CA ALA A 159 -14.05 22.92 4.05
C ALA A 159 -13.32 23.55 5.24
N ALA A 160 -13.84 23.33 6.44
CA ALA A 160 -13.23 23.85 7.66
C ALA A 160 -11.94 23.08 7.97
N VAL A 161 -10.84 23.80 8.20
CA VAL A 161 -9.56 23.18 8.58
C VAL A 161 -9.75 22.42 9.90
N PRO A 162 -9.54 21.09 9.91
CA PRO A 162 -9.73 20.30 11.11
C PRO A 162 -8.61 20.55 12.14
N ARG A 163 -8.88 20.18 13.39
CA ARG A 163 -7.86 20.23 14.44
C ARG A 163 -6.73 19.23 14.16
N ASP A 164 -5.57 19.49 14.74
CA ASP A 164 -4.45 18.55 14.70
C ASP A 164 -4.84 17.20 15.37
N PRO A 165 -4.57 16.04 14.73
CA PRO A 165 -4.85 14.71 15.29
C PRO A 165 -4.32 14.51 16.72
N PHE A 166 -3.18 15.10 17.08
CA PHE A 166 -2.59 14.99 18.41
C PHE A 166 -3.35 15.76 19.50
N THR A 167 -4.39 16.53 19.14
CA THR A 167 -5.29 17.16 20.12
C THR A 167 -6.37 16.20 20.65
N TYR A 168 -6.56 15.05 20.01
CA TYR A 168 -7.53 14.06 20.44
C TYR A 168 -6.89 13.05 21.39
N ALA A 169 -7.55 12.80 22.53
CA ALA A 169 -7.12 11.79 23.50
C ALA A 169 -7.48 10.37 23.06
N ASN A 170 -8.34 10.20 22.05
CA ASN A 170 -8.74 8.90 21.53
C ASN A 170 -7.67 8.40 20.52
N PHE A 171 -6.99 7.31 20.88
CA PHE A 171 -5.92 6.71 20.08
C PHE A 171 -6.41 6.32 18.69
N TYR A 172 -7.47 5.52 18.60
CA TYR A 172 -7.99 5.03 17.32
C TYR A 172 -8.46 6.15 16.40
N LEU A 173 -9.09 7.19 16.96
CA LEU A 173 -9.46 8.37 16.18
C LEU A 173 -8.21 9.06 15.64
N ARG A 174 -7.19 9.29 16.48
CA ARG A 174 -5.94 9.92 16.04
C ARG A 174 -5.24 9.11 14.95
N THR A 175 -5.14 7.79 15.11
CA THR A 175 -4.58 6.88 14.10
C THR A 175 -5.34 6.99 12.77
N LEU A 176 -6.67 6.96 12.79
CA LEU A 176 -7.50 7.11 11.59
C LEU A 176 -7.27 8.46 10.89
N LEU A 177 -7.18 9.55 11.64
CA LEU A 177 -6.93 10.88 11.07
C LEU A 177 -5.52 10.98 10.46
N LEU A 178 -4.52 10.30 11.05
CA LEU A 178 -3.17 10.21 10.49
C LEU A 178 -3.14 9.36 9.21
N GLN A 179 -3.85 8.24 9.16
CA GLN A 179 -4.02 7.45 7.93
C GLN A 179 -4.71 8.25 6.82
N ALA A 180 -5.77 9.01 7.14
CA ALA A 180 -6.43 9.84 6.13
C ALA A 180 -5.46 10.86 5.49
N ARG A 181 -4.53 11.42 6.28
CA ARG A 181 -3.48 12.30 5.75
C ARG A 181 -2.48 11.58 4.85
N TYR A 182 -2.22 10.29 5.10
CA TYR A 182 -1.46 9.43 4.19
C TYR A 182 -2.24 9.22 2.87
N TRP A 183 -3.53 8.85 2.94
CA TRP A 183 -4.36 8.59 1.76
C TRP A 183 -4.42 9.77 0.80
N ARG A 184 -4.49 11.01 1.31
CA ARG A 184 -4.51 12.21 0.46
C ARG A 184 -3.39 12.26 -0.58
N ARG A 185 -2.22 11.68 -0.28
CA ARG A 185 -1.05 11.73 -1.16
C ARG A 185 -0.71 10.40 -1.82
N HIS A 186 -0.97 9.29 -1.15
CA HIS A 186 -0.53 7.97 -1.61
C HIS A 186 -1.68 7.04 -2.03
N SER A 187 -2.90 7.30 -1.57
CA SER A 187 -4.11 6.56 -1.95
C SER A 187 -5.33 7.48 -2.10
N PRO A 188 -5.30 8.44 -3.05
CA PRO A 188 -6.35 9.45 -3.18
C PRO A 188 -7.71 8.84 -3.54
N LEU A 189 -7.73 7.71 -4.25
CA LEU A 189 -8.97 6.99 -4.56
C LEU A 189 -9.64 6.46 -3.27
N ALA A 190 -8.87 5.91 -2.33
CA ALA A 190 -9.41 5.44 -1.06
C ALA A 190 -9.85 6.58 -0.16
N LEU A 191 -9.16 7.73 -0.16
CA LEU A 191 -9.62 8.93 0.55
C LEU A 191 -11.04 9.33 0.10
N LEU A 192 -11.28 9.41 -1.21
CA LEU A 192 -12.57 9.81 -1.76
C LEU A 192 -13.66 8.76 -1.46
N CYS A 193 -13.35 7.47 -1.60
CA CYS A 193 -14.28 6.39 -1.26
C CYS A 193 -14.60 6.37 0.25
N ALA A 194 -13.61 6.64 1.12
CA ALA A 194 -13.80 6.74 2.56
C ALA A 194 -14.68 7.95 2.93
N ASP A 195 -14.47 9.12 2.31
CA ASP A 195 -15.34 10.30 2.50
C ASP A 195 -16.78 9.98 2.06
N ALA A 196 -16.95 9.38 0.88
CA ALA A 196 -18.25 8.95 0.39
C ALA A 196 -18.95 7.98 1.36
N ALA A 197 -18.23 7.02 1.95
CA ALA A 197 -18.79 6.09 2.93
C ALA A 197 -19.30 6.84 4.18
N LEU A 198 -18.52 7.78 4.70
CA LEU A 198 -18.92 8.58 5.87
C LEU A 198 -20.10 9.52 5.58
N ARG A 199 -20.19 10.06 4.35
CA ARG A 199 -21.35 10.86 3.92
C ARG A 199 -22.61 10.04 3.77
N ARG A 200 -22.52 8.84 3.19
CA ARG A 200 -23.66 7.90 3.14
C ARG A 200 -24.17 7.60 4.53
N ILE A 201 -23.27 7.35 5.48
CA ILE A 201 -23.64 7.16 6.88
C ILE A 201 -24.39 8.37 7.45
N ALA A 202 -23.93 9.58 7.13
CA ALA A 202 -24.53 10.84 7.56
C ALA A 202 -25.79 11.25 6.75
N ASN A 203 -26.17 10.49 5.72
CA ASN A 203 -27.20 10.84 4.73
C ASN A 203 -26.92 12.20 4.05
N GLU A 204 -25.65 12.47 3.76
CA GLU A 204 -25.17 13.65 3.05
C GLU A 204 -24.91 13.31 1.57
N PRO A 205 -25.08 14.26 0.62
CA PRO A 205 -24.77 14.02 -0.78
C PRO A 205 -23.27 13.79 -1.01
N ASP A 206 -22.96 12.83 -1.89
CA ASP A 206 -21.60 12.44 -2.29
C ASP A 206 -21.37 12.57 -3.80
N SER A 207 -22.34 13.09 -4.57
CA SER A 207 -22.30 13.13 -6.03
C SER A 207 -21.06 13.84 -6.57
N ASP A 208 -20.61 14.89 -5.88
CA ASP A 208 -19.44 15.67 -6.23
C ASP A 208 -18.11 14.92 -6.04
N LEU A 209 -18.05 13.95 -5.14
CA LEU A 209 -16.89 13.07 -5.00
C LEU A 209 -16.78 12.09 -6.18
N TRP A 210 -17.91 11.68 -6.75
CA TRP A 210 -17.93 10.63 -7.77
C TRP A 210 -17.35 11.07 -9.10
N ASP A 211 -17.34 12.37 -9.39
CA ASP A 211 -16.64 12.91 -10.55
C ASP A 211 -15.11 12.73 -10.40
N LEU A 212 -14.57 13.07 -9.22
CA LEU A 212 -13.15 12.84 -8.88
C LEU A 212 -12.80 11.35 -8.83
N VAL A 213 -13.68 10.52 -8.24
CA VAL A 213 -13.48 9.06 -8.23
C VAL A 213 -13.41 8.53 -9.66
N THR A 214 -14.26 9.02 -10.56
CA THR A 214 -14.26 8.60 -11.96
C THR A 214 -12.93 8.95 -12.65
N GLU A 215 -12.40 10.16 -12.42
CA GLU A 215 -11.09 10.58 -12.94
C GLU A 215 -9.94 9.68 -12.45
N LEU A 216 -9.96 9.30 -11.17
CA LEU A 216 -8.93 8.47 -10.55
C LEU A 216 -9.14 6.96 -10.75
N SER A 217 -10.28 6.52 -11.28
CA SER A 217 -10.63 5.10 -11.51
C SER A 217 -10.08 4.53 -12.83
N ASN A 218 -8.96 5.06 -13.31
CA ASN A 218 -8.34 4.69 -14.59
C ASN A 218 -7.49 3.39 -14.53
N GLY A 219 -7.46 2.71 -13.39
CA GLY A 219 -6.71 1.47 -13.17
C GLY A 219 -5.27 1.65 -12.66
N LEU A 220 -4.86 2.89 -12.35
CA LEU A 220 -3.55 3.17 -11.76
C LEU A 220 -3.43 2.68 -10.30
N TYR A 221 -4.49 2.83 -9.51
CA TYR A 221 -4.51 2.49 -8.09
C TYR A 221 -5.01 1.06 -7.85
N SER A 222 -4.42 0.35 -6.87
CA SER A 222 -4.84 -1.00 -6.51
C SER A 222 -6.21 -0.99 -5.83
N VAL A 223 -7.15 -1.78 -6.37
CA VAL A 223 -8.45 -2.00 -5.72
C VAL A 223 -8.28 -2.79 -4.43
N ARG A 224 -7.36 -3.74 -4.39
CA ARG A 224 -7.05 -4.51 -3.17
C ARG A 224 -6.64 -3.61 -2.01
N ASP A 225 -5.73 -2.67 -2.25
CA ASP A 225 -5.25 -1.78 -1.18
C ASP A 225 -6.35 -0.79 -0.76
N LEU A 226 -7.17 -0.29 -1.70
CA LEU A 226 -8.38 0.47 -1.37
C LEU A 226 -9.33 -0.30 -0.46
N LEU A 227 -9.57 -1.59 -0.72
CA LEU A 227 -10.40 -2.43 0.14
C LEU A 227 -9.76 -2.61 1.53
N ALA A 228 -8.45 -2.75 1.62
CA ALA A 228 -7.75 -2.78 2.91
C ALA A 228 -7.99 -1.48 3.71
N GLU A 229 -7.89 -0.32 3.05
CA GLU A 229 -8.08 1.01 3.64
C GLU A 229 -9.52 1.25 4.07
N LEU A 230 -10.53 0.85 3.28
CA LEU A 230 -11.94 0.92 3.68
C LEU A 230 -12.26 0.00 4.86
N ASN A 231 -11.68 -1.21 4.88
CA ASN A 231 -11.81 -2.12 6.02
C ASN A 231 -11.15 -1.55 7.28
N ALA A 232 -9.99 -0.89 7.13
CA ALA A 232 -9.32 -0.21 8.23
C ALA A 232 -10.13 0.98 8.76
N LEU A 233 -10.65 1.84 7.88
CA LEU A 233 -11.58 2.93 8.22
C LEU A 233 -12.72 2.41 9.10
N ALA A 234 -13.41 1.36 8.63
CA ALA A 234 -14.59 0.84 9.31
C ALA A 234 -14.26 0.30 10.71
N ARG A 235 -13.24 -0.55 10.81
CA ARG A 235 -12.86 -1.21 12.07
C ARG A 235 -12.27 -0.23 13.07
N ILE A 236 -11.34 0.62 12.65
CA ILE A 236 -10.70 1.61 13.52
C ILE A 236 -11.74 2.63 14.01
N LEU A 237 -12.66 3.07 13.15
CA LEU A 237 -13.74 3.97 13.58
C LEU A 237 -14.61 3.31 14.67
N VAL A 238 -14.96 2.02 14.54
CA VAL A 238 -15.69 1.29 15.59
C VAL A 238 -14.85 1.12 16.86
N TRP A 239 -13.54 0.91 16.76
CA TRP A 239 -12.67 0.83 17.95
C TRP A 239 -12.55 2.16 18.70
N THR A 240 -12.89 3.30 18.11
CA THR A 240 -12.93 4.58 18.83
C THR A 240 -13.89 4.57 20.04
N ILE A 241 -14.84 3.63 20.09
CA ILE A 241 -15.75 3.46 21.22
C ILE A 241 -15.42 2.25 22.10
N ALA A 242 -14.27 1.61 21.89
CA ALA A 242 -13.76 0.59 22.79
C ALA A 242 -13.36 1.19 24.14
N ASP A 243 -13.34 0.36 25.18
CA ASP A 243 -13.06 0.82 26.55
C ASP A 243 -11.58 1.19 26.74
N ASP A 244 -10.70 0.67 25.88
CA ASP A 244 -9.26 0.95 25.83
C ASP A 244 -8.89 2.04 24.80
N ALA A 245 -9.87 2.78 24.28
CA ALA A 245 -9.64 3.72 23.17
C ALA A 245 -8.83 4.97 23.55
N ALA A 246 -8.56 5.21 24.83
CA ALA A 246 -7.76 6.35 25.28
C ALA A 246 -6.27 6.14 24.98
N THR A 247 -5.59 7.22 24.61
CA THR A 247 -4.12 7.26 24.47
C THR A 247 -3.46 6.98 25.82
N VAL A 248 -2.45 6.12 25.82
CA VAL A 248 -1.64 5.84 26.99
C VAL A 248 -0.29 6.55 26.90
N CYS A 249 0.35 6.52 25.74
CA CYS A 249 1.66 7.09 25.51
C CYS A 249 1.57 8.58 25.19
N THR A 250 2.10 9.43 26.08
CA THR A 250 2.06 10.89 25.90
C THR A 250 3.46 11.49 25.95
N ALA A 251 3.74 12.36 24.99
CA ALA A 251 5.04 13.04 24.93
C ALA A 251 5.17 14.06 26.06
N PRO A 252 6.36 14.21 26.66
CA PRO A 252 6.62 15.25 27.65
C PRO A 252 6.29 16.65 27.12
N SER A 253 5.65 17.47 27.95
CA SER A 253 5.37 18.86 27.59
C SER A 253 6.63 19.72 27.71
N GLY A 254 6.97 20.38 26.61
CA GLY A 254 8.00 21.41 26.59
C GLY A 254 9.44 20.90 26.50
N ARG A 255 10.23 21.63 25.71
CA ARG A 255 11.68 21.47 25.55
C ARG A 255 12.29 22.86 25.56
N ARG A 256 13.45 23.03 26.20
CA ARG A 256 14.07 24.36 26.36
C ARG A 256 15.39 24.52 25.62
N ARG A 257 16.05 23.43 25.24
CA ARG A 257 17.39 23.46 24.65
C ARG A 257 17.44 22.63 23.39
N THR A 258 18.12 23.16 22.38
CA THR A 258 18.56 22.39 21.22
C THR A 258 19.55 21.32 21.67
N THR A 259 19.49 20.14 21.06
CA THR A 259 20.39 19.02 21.34
C THR A 259 20.97 18.48 20.02
N SER A 260 22.02 17.68 20.07
CA SER A 260 22.49 16.94 18.89
C SER A 260 21.55 15.79 18.56
N GLY A 261 21.58 15.30 17.32
CA GLY A 261 20.74 14.17 16.93
C GLY A 261 20.99 12.90 17.76
N VAL A 262 22.26 12.58 18.06
CA VAL A 262 22.60 11.43 18.90
C VAL A 262 22.03 11.56 20.32
N ASN A 263 22.18 12.71 20.96
CA ASN A 263 21.66 12.90 22.31
C ASN A 263 20.13 12.85 22.35
N PHE A 264 19.47 13.35 21.30
CA PHE A 264 18.03 13.21 21.16
C PHE A 264 17.60 11.75 20.97
N MET A 265 18.36 10.98 20.19
CA MET A 265 18.12 9.56 19.97
C MET A 265 18.19 8.74 21.26
N LEU A 266 19.23 8.96 22.08
CA LEU A 266 19.37 8.29 23.37
C LEU A 266 18.22 8.61 24.34
N GLU A 267 17.69 9.83 24.26
CA GLU A 267 16.51 10.21 25.02
C GLU A 267 15.24 9.52 24.51
N ALA A 268 15.06 9.46 23.18
CA ALA A 268 13.95 8.77 22.55
C ALA A 268 13.91 7.28 22.97
N GLU A 269 15.04 6.58 22.95
CA GLU A 269 15.15 5.17 23.39
C GLU A 269 14.76 4.99 24.87
N ARG A 270 15.21 5.89 25.75
CA ARG A 270 14.84 5.86 27.18
C ARG A 270 13.34 6.07 27.37
N LEU A 271 12.76 6.99 26.62
CA LEU A 271 11.34 7.29 26.67
C LEU A 271 10.51 6.10 26.17
N THR A 272 10.90 5.48 25.05
CA THR A 272 10.23 4.28 24.54
C THR A 272 10.34 3.11 25.51
N SER A 273 11.52 2.88 26.10
CA SER A 273 11.69 1.86 27.13
C SER A 273 10.76 2.08 28.33
N LYS A 274 10.53 3.35 28.72
CA LYS A 274 9.55 3.68 29.76
C LYS A 274 8.13 3.39 29.28
N ALA A 275 7.76 3.87 28.09
CA ALA A 275 6.42 3.69 27.54
C ALA A 275 6.04 2.20 27.40
N LEU A 276 6.95 1.35 26.93
CA LEU A 276 6.74 -0.11 26.84
C LEU A 276 6.54 -0.75 28.23
N ARG A 277 7.24 -0.27 29.27
CA ARG A 277 7.00 -0.73 30.65
C ARG A 277 5.64 -0.28 31.17
N ASP A 278 5.21 0.93 30.86
CA ASP A 278 3.91 1.47 31.29
C ASP A 278 2.75 0.76 30.58
N LEU A 279 2.91 0.42 29.29
CA LEU A 279 1.94 -0.36 28.50
C LEU A 279 1.83 -1.82 28.97
N GLY A 280 2.92 -2.37 29.48
CA GLY A 280 3.03 -3.79 29.79
C GLY A 280 3.21 -4.66 28.54
N PRO A 281 3.27 -6.00 28.70
CA PRO A 281 3.35 -6.90 27.57
C PRO A 281 2.03 -6.91 26.79
N SER A 282 2.12 -6.98 25.46
CA SER A 282 0.93 -7.24 24.64
C SER A 282 0.36 -8.63 24.95
N ARG A 283 -0.92 -8.84 24.61
CA ARG A 283 -1.58 -10.15 24.75
C ARG A 283 -0.88 -11.20 23.89
N TYR A 284 -0.44 -10.83 22.69
CA TYR A 284 0.37 -11.72 21.85
C TYR A 284 1.70 -12.08 22.54
N LEU A 285 2.44 -11.09 23.04
CA LEU A 285 3.70 -11.34 23.73
C LEU A 285 3.49 -12.23 24.96
N THR A 286 2.40 -12.04 25.70
CA THR A 286 2.03 -12.90 26.83
C THR A 286 1.75 -14.33 26.35
N ALA A 287 0.94 -14.52 25.31
CA ALA A 287 0.62 -15.83 24.76
C ALA A 287 1.83 -16.55 24.15
N SER A 288 2.76 -15.82 23.53
CA SER A 288 3.98 -16.40 22.94
C SER A 288 4.92 -17.03 23.96
N ALA A 289 4.80 -16.66 25.25
CA ALA A 289 5.57 -17.27 26.32
C ALA A 289 5.08 -18.70 26.64
N ASP A 290 3.86 -19.05 26.23
CA ASP A 290 3.28 -20.37 26.46
C ASP A 290 3.74 -21.34 25.37
N SER A 291 4.31 -22.47 25.78
CA SER A 291 4.68 -23.58 24.89
C SER A 291 3.50 -24.14 24.07
N THR A 292 2.26 -23.86 24.50
CA THR A 292 1.01 -24.31 23.87
C THR A 292 0.34 -23.26 22.98
N ILE A 293 1.02 -22.13 22.68
CA ILE A 293 0.50 -21.12 21.73
C ILE A 293 -0.05 -21.79 20.46
N SER A 294 -1.20 -21.34 19.97
CA SER A 294 -1.86 -22.00 18.83
C SER A 294 -1.04 -21.87 17.55
N ASP A 295 -1.16 -22.86 16.65
CA ASP A 295 -0.57 -22.81 15.31
C ASP A 295 -1.11 -21.62 14.49
N ARG A 296 -2.38 -21.25 14.69
CA ARG A 296 -3.01 -20.08 14.07
C ARG A 296 -2.34 -18.78 14.48
N LEU A 297 -2.00 -18.61 15.76
CA LEU A 297 -1.28 -17.41 16.24
C LEU A 297 0.14 -17.33 15.69
N VAL A 298 0.81 -18.47 15.50
CA VAL A 298 2.14 -18.50 14.88
C VAL A 298 2.06 -18.10 13.40
N LYS A 299 1.11 -18.69 12.65
CA LYS A 299 0.88 -18.34 11.25
C LYS A 299 0.48 -16.87 11.07
N GLY A 300 -0.35 -16.35 11.98
CA GLY A 300 -0.85 -14.98 11.92
C GLY A 300 0.26 -13.94 11.93
N VAL A 301 1.33 -14.14 12.69
CA VAL A 301 2.49 -13.23 12.69
C VAL A 301 3.11 -13.10 11.32
N TYR A 302 3.48 -14.22 10.70
CA TYR A 302 4.11 -14.20 9.38
C TYR A 302 3.17 -13.71 8.27
N ILE A 303 1.86 -13.94 8.41
CA ILE A 303 0.85 -13.38 7.48
C ILE A 303 0.84 -11.86 7.55
N GLU A 304 0.81 -11.28 8.76
CA GLU A 304 0.81 -9.83 8.91
C GLU A 304 2.18 -9.21 8.58
N GLU A 305 3.29 -9.88 8.93
CA GLU A 305 4.64 -9.46 8.54
C GLU A 305 4.83 -9.47 7.02
N TYR A 306 4.26 -10.43 6.29
CA TYR A 306 4.22 -10.41 4.83
C TYR A 306 3.56 -9.13 4.28
N HIS A 307 2.42 -8.73 4.86
CA HIS A 307 1.72 -7.52 4.41
C HIS A 307 2.49 -6.24 4.75
N VAL A 308 3.12 -6.20 5.92
CA VAL A 308 3.96 -5.06 6.35
C VAL A 308 5.20 -4.95 5.46
N THR A 309 5.96 -6.04 5.30
CA THR A 309 7.21 -6.08 4.52
C THR A 309 7.00 -5.74 3.06
N ARG A 310 5.89 -6.20 2.44
CA ARG A 310 5.51 -5.83 1.07
C ARG A 310 5.44 -4.33 0.85
N ARG A 311 5.05 -3.56 1.87
CA ARG A 311 4.89 -2.10 1.80
C ARG A 311 5.96 -1.35 2.59
N PHE A 312 6.91 -2.04 3.21
CA PHE A 312 7.86 -1.43 4.13
C PHE A 312 8.76 -0.39 3.46
N VAL A 313 9.16 -0.67 2.22
CA VAL A 313 9.93 0.26 1.39
C VAL A 313 9.21 1.60 1.16
N GLU A 314 7.87 1.62 1.20
CA GLU A 314 7.07 2.85 1.06
C GLU A 314 7.36 3.82 2.20
N ILE A 315 7.72 3.33 3.39
CA ILE A 315 8.04 4.15 4.56
C ILE A 315 9.33 4.96 4.31
N ILE A 316 10.29 4.40 3.58
CA ILE A 316 11.62 4.99 3.37
C ILE A 316 11.58 6.06 2.26
N VAL A 317 10.82 5.80 1.20
CA VAL A 317 10.80 6.60 -0.05
C VAL A 317 10.53 8.11 0.16
N PRO A 318 9.57 8.55 1.00
CA PRO A 318 9.31 9.97 1.19
C PRO A 318 10.52 10.75 1.74
N THR A 319 11.37 10.10 2.53
CA THR A 319 12.59 10.72 3.05
C THR A 319 13.67 10.78 1.97
N LEU A 320 13.78 9.79 1.08
CA LEU A 320 14.69 9.77 -0.07
C LEU A 320 14.40 10.90 -1.08
N ALA A 321 13.13 11.25 -1.24
CA ALA A 321 12.71 12.37 -2.09
C ALA A 321 13.16 13.75 -1.57
N LYS A 322 13.58 13.84 -0.29
CA LYS A 322 14.05 15.09 0.32
C LYS A 322 15.53 15.32 0.02
N ARG A 323 15.91 16.59 -0.10
CA ARG A 323 17.32 17.02 -0.23
C ARG A 323 18.02 17.02 1.13
N VAL A 324 18.14 15.84 1.75
CA VAL A 324 18.91 15.63 2.98
C VAL A 324 20.42 15.68 2.70
N ASN A 325 21.26 15.79 3.74
CA ASN A 325 22.71 15.78 3.58
C ASN A 325 23.21 14.44 3.01
N ASP A 326 24.37 14.46 2.33
CA ASP A 326 24.90 13.31 1.58
C ASP A 326 25.12 12.07 2.45
N GLY A 327 25.58 12.25 3.69
CA GLY A 327 25.79 11.14 4.62
C GLY A 327 24.49 10.43 4.99
N LEU A 328 23.44 11.19 5.28
CA LEU A 328 22.11 10.65 5.54
C LEU A 328 21.47 10.05 4.28
N ARG A 329 21.65 10.71 3.12
CA ARG A 329 21.18 10.24 1.82
C ARG A 329 21.74 8.85 1.49
N ALA A 330 23.05 8.67 1.63
CA ALA A 330 23.71 7.39 1.36
C ALA A 330 23.18 6.26 2.26
N MET A 331 22.95 6.53 3.55
CA MET A 331 22.39 5.54 4.47
C MET A 331 20.94 5.18 4.14
N LEU A 332 20.10 6.15 3.78
CA LEU A 332 18.72 5.88 3.38
C LEU A 332 18.64 5.07 2.09
N PHE A 333 19.51 5.32 1.10
CA PHE A 333 19.55 4.50 -0.12
C PHE A 333 20.00 3.08 0.15
N ARG A 334 20.98 2.90 1.04
CA ARG A 334 21.42 1.58 1.46
C ARG A 334 20.29 0.84 2.17
N TYR A 335 19.64 1.48 3.13
CA TYR A 335 18.51 0.90 3.86
C TYR A 335 17.36 0.51 2.91
N TYR A 336 16.99 1.39 1.97
CA TYR A 336 16.01 1.04 0.94
C TYR A 336 16.45 -0.17 0.10
N ALA A 337 17.71 -0.24 -0.33
CA ALA A 337 18.20 -1.34 -1.15
C ALA A 337 18.23 -2.67 -0.39
N GLU A 338 18.45 -2.64 0.93
CA GLU A 338 18.37 -3.81 1.81
C GLU A 338 16.92 -4.31 1.88
N GLU A 339 15.95 -3.43 2.14
CA GLU A 339 14.54 -3.81 2.31
C GLU A 339 13.81 -4.28 1.05
N VAL A 340 14.32 -3.96 -0.14
CA VAL A 340 13.68 -4.36 -1.40
C VAL A 340 13.73 -5.88 -1.59
N GLY A 341 12.55 -6.50 -1.62
CA GLY A 341 12.39 -7.93 -1.85
C GLY A 341 12.29 -8.76 -0.57
N HIS A 342 12.30 -8.12 0.60
CA HIS A 342 12.16 -8.80 1.90
C HIS A 342 10.83 -9.55 2.04
N GLU A 343 9.77 -9.10 1.37
CA GLU A 343 8.46 -9.77 1.37
C GLU A 343 8.50 -11.20 0.84
N ARG A 344 9.53 -11.54 0.04
CA ARG A 344 9.71 -12.89 -0.50
C ARG A 344 10.11 -13.88 0.58
N PHE A 345 10.86 -13.44 1.59
CA PHE A 345 11.22 -14.28 2.73
C PHE A 345 9.97 -14.57 3.55
N GLU A 346 9.18 -13.55 3.89
CA GLU A 346 7.92 -13.75 4.64
C GLU A 346 6.91 -14.63 3.90
N ARG A 347 6.80 -14.46 2.58
CA ARG A 347 5.97 -15.33 1.75
C ARG A 347 6.46 -16.79 1.74
N ALA A 348 7.78 -17.01 1.72
CA ALA A 348 8.36 -18.35 1.81
C ALA A 348 8.15 -18.97 3.20
N THR A 349 8.28 -18.18 4.26
CA THR A 349 8.00 -18.59 5.64
C THR A 349 6.54 -19.02 5.78
N CYS A 350 5.58 -18.19 5.35
CA CYS A 350 4.16 -18.53 5.32
C CYS A 350 3.91 -19.87 4.59
N LYS A 351 4.53 -20.07 3.42
CA LYS A 351 4.40 -21.32 2.67
C LYS A 351 4.96 -22.52 3.46
N SER A 352 6.11 -22.37 4.14
CA SER A 352 6.71 -23.44 4.95
C SER A 352 5.84 -23.83 6.17
N LEU A 353 4.99 -22.91 6.63
CA LEU A 353 4.00 -23.14 7.68
C LEU A 353 2.68 -23.71 7.13
N GLY A 354 2.57 -23.91 5.81
CA GLY A 354 1.37 -24.45 5.17
C GLY A 354 0.28 -23.41 4.90
N VAL A 355 0.61 -22.12 4.85
CA VAL A 355 -0.30 -21.07 4.37
C VAL A 355 -0.32 -21.10 2.83
N ASP A 356 -1.51 -21.11 2.24
CA ASP A 356 -1.67 -21.06 0.79
C ASP A 356 -1.23 -19.69 0.26
N ALA A 357 -0.27 -19.71 -0.67
CA ALA A 357 0.34 -18.49 -1.16
C ALA A 357 -0.59 -17.64 -2.03
N ASN A 358 -1.54 -18.24 -2.75
CA ASN A 358 -2.53 -17.49 -3.54
C ASN A 358 -3.55 -16.81 -2.63
N LEU A 359 -3.95 -17.47 -1.54
CA LEU A 359 -4.82 -16.85 -0.53
C LEU A 359 -4.09 -15.73 0.22
N LEU A 360 -2.81 -15.92 0.56
CA LEU A 360 -1.98 -14.90 1.19
C LEU A 360 -1.89 -13.63 0.31
N ASP A 361 -1.54 -13.78 -0.97
CA ASP A 361 -1.36 -12.66 -1.90
C ASP A 361 -2.66 -11.84 -2.10
N ARG A 362 -3.82 -12.49 -1.98
CA ARG A 362 -5.15 -11.88 -2.11
C ARG A 362 -5.77 -11.44 -0.79
N SER A 363 -5.20 -11.82 0.35
CA SER A 363 -5.71 -11.43 1.66
C SER A 363 -5.48 -9.94 1.95
N LEU A 364 -6.29 -9.39 2.84
CA LEU A 364 -6.12 -8.04 3.35
C LEU A 364 -5.28 -8.07 4.65
N PRO A 365 -4.49 -7.03 4.94
CA PRO A 365 -3.86 -6.88 6.26
C PRO A 365 -4.88 -6.55 7.35
N LEU A 366 -4.55 -6.90 8.59
CA LEU A 366 -5.28 -6.40 9.75
C LEU A 366 -5.22 -4.86 9.81
N PRO A 367 -6.32 -4.20 10.23
CA PRO A 367 -6.42 -2.74 10.18
C PRO A 367 -5.27 -1.96 10.81
N LEU A 368 -4.79 -2.39 11.98
CA LEU A 368 -3.69 -1.67 12.63
C LEU A 368 -2.33 -1.99 11.99
N HIS A 369 -2.14 -3.14 11.36
CA HIS A 369 -0.90 -3.45 10.62
C HIS A 369 -0.81 -2.61 9.35
N LEU A 370 -1.95 -2.43 8.66
CA LEU A 370 -2.07 -1.45 7.59
C LEU A 370 -1.78 -0.03 8.10
N ALA A 371 -2.45 0.37 9.19
CA ALA A 371 -2.28 1.70 9.78
C ALA A 371 -0.83 1.97 10.21
N PHE A 372 -0.13 0.96 10.71
CA PHE A 372 1.27 1.07 11.11
C PHE A 372 2.14 1.57 9.95
N VAL A 373 2.04 0.92 8.78
CA VAL A 373 2.78 1.32 7.58
C VAL A 373 2.37 2.74 7.16
N GLU A 374 1.07 3.02 7.05
CA GLU A 374 0.57 4.29 6.53
C GLU A 374 0.89 5.49 7.41
N VAL A 375 0.71 5.35 8.72
CA VAL A 375 1.06 6.40 9.70
C VAL A 375 2.57 6.62 9.72
N PHE A 376 3.37 5.56 9.65
CA PHE A 376 4.81 5.69 9.65
C PHE A 376 5.32 6.36 8.36
N THR A 377 4.77 5.99 7.21
CA THR A 377 5.04 6.67 5.92
C THR A 377 4.64 8.14 5.96
N HIS A 378 3.49 8.48 6.56
CA HIS A 378 3.08 9.87 6.77
C HIS A 378 4.11 10.65 7.61
N PHE A 379 4.67 10.03 8.65
CA PHE A 379 5.74 10.64 9.44
C PHE A 379 7.03 10.84 8.65
N ALA A 380 7.45 9.87 7.82
CA ALA A 380 8.60 10.03 6.93
C ALA A 380 8.42 11.22 5.97
N GLU A 381 7.21 11.36 5.47
CA GLU A 381 6.87 12.41 4.53
C GLU A 381 6.84 13.81 5.17
N THR A 382 6.29 13.94 6.37
CA THR A 382 6.01 15.26 6.96
C THR A 382 6.98 15.66 8.07
N TYR A 383 7.57 14.68 8.78
CA TYR A 383 8.41 14.88 9.95
C TYR A 383 9.64 13.96 9.99
N PRO A 384 10.66 14.22 9.15
CA PRO A 384 11.83 13.34 9.01
C PRO A 384 12.50 12.97 10.33
N ILE A 385 12.64 13.90 11.28
CA ILE A 385 13.22 13.58 12.59
C ILE A 385 12.36 12.59 13.38
N GLY A 386 11.03 12.75 13.36
CA GLY A 386 10.12 11.80 13.98
C GLY A 386 10.23 10.41 13.35
N TYR A 387 10.34 10.35 12.03
CA TYR A 387 10.61 9.11 11.31
C TYR A 387 11.94 8.45 11.71
N LEU A 388 13.06 9.19 11.64
CA LEU A 388 14.39 8.64 11.91
C LEU A 388 14.53 8.06 13.32
N ILE A 389 13.95 8.75 14.32
CA ILE A 389 13.97 8.25 15.71
C ILE A 389 12.99 7.10 15.94
N SER A 390 12.11 6.78 15.00
CA SER A 390 11.11 5.72 15.15
C SER A 390 11.47 4.44 14.40
N ILE A 391 12.53 4.45 13.58
CA ILE A 391 13.01 3.26 12.85
C ILE A 391 13.29 2.08 13.80
N PHE A 392 13.88 2.32 14.98
CA PHE A 392 14.12 1.25 15.96
C PHE A 392 12.84 0.56 16.48
N VAL A 393 11.65 1.13 16.27
CA VAL A 393 10.39 0.46 16.64
C VAL A 393 10.17 -0.79 15.79
N THR A 394 10.71 -0.83 14.56
CA THR A 394 10.70 -2.00 13.66
C THR A 394 12.01 -2.76 13.72
N GLU A 395 13.14 -2.05 13.68
CA GLU A 395 14.48 -2.65 13.58
C GLU A 395 15.05 -3.15 14.92
N GLY A 396 14.37 -2.88 16.03
CA GLY A 396 14.86 -3.16 17.36
C GLY A 396 15.81 -2.09 17.92
N MET A 397 16.09 -2.18 19.22
CA MET A 397 17.01 -1.27 19.93
C MET A 397 18.34 -1.96 20.20
N PRO A 398 19.48 -1.24 20.16
CA PRO A 398 20.79 -1.84 20.40
C PRO A 398 20.88 -2.59 21.73
N GLY A 399 21.25 -3.87 21.67
CA GLY A 399 21.42 -4.72 22.86
C GLY A 399 20.12 -5.15 23.53
N VAL A 400 18.98 -5.08 22.83
CA VAL A 400 17.67 -5.55 23.29
C VAL A 400 17.20 -6.66 22.35
N SER A 401 17.13 -7.90 22.84
CA SER A 401 16.60 -9.02 22.02
C SER A 401 15.10 -8.87 21.79
N SER A 402 14.61 -9.44 20.68
CA SER A 402 13.18 -9.54 20.37
C SER A 402 12.59 -10.78 21.04
N PRO A 403 11.82 -10.65 22.14
CA PRO A 403 11.32 -11.82 22.85
C PRO A 403 10.32 -12.64 22.02
N ILE A 404 9.66 -12.01 21.05
CA ILE A 404 8.74 -12.70 20.13
C ILE A 404 9.54 -13.59 19.17
N ASN A 405 10.58 -13.04 18.53
CA ASN A 405 11.40 -13.80 17.59
C ASN A 405 12.07 -14.99 18.29
N ASP A 406 12.71 -14.74 19.44
CA ASP A 406 13.39 -15.78 20.23
C ASP A 406 12.46 -16.97 20.54
N ARG A 407 11.20 -16.68 20.88
CA ARG A 407 10.20 -17.70 21.23
C ARG A 407 9.64 -18.43 20.02
N LEU A 408 9.35 -17.72 18.93
CA LEU A 408 8.88 -18.32 17.69
C LEU A 408 9.95 -19.23 17.08
N MET A 409 11.21 -18.80 17.08
CA MET A 409 12.35 -19.59 16.63
C MET A 409 12.55 -20.84 17.48
N ALA A 410 12.46 -20.73 18.81
CA ALA A 410 12.52 -21.90 19.68
C ALA A 410 11.42 -22.93 19.36
N LYS A 411 10.19 -22.47 19.13
CA LYS A 411 9.04 -23.33 18.81
C LYS A 411 9.14 -23.96 17.43
N LEU A 412 9.52 -23.19 16.41
CA LEU A 412 9.59 -23.61 15.01
C LEU A 412 10.90 -24.33 14.68
N SER A 413 11.82 -24.42 15.64
CA SER A 413 13.09 -25.09 15.47
C SER A 413 12.93 -26.47 14.82
N GLN A 414 11.97 -27.30 15.22
CA GLN A 414 11.86 -28.64 14.61
C GLN A 414 11.30 -28.67 13.17
N ASN A 415 10.82 -27.55 12.62
CA ASN A 415 10.39 -27.47 11.23
C ASN A 415 11.59 -27.22 10.30
N ALA A 416 12.00 -28.26 9.57
CA ALA A 416 13.18 -28.22 8.70
C ALA A 416 13.07 -27.21 7.54
N GLU A 417 11.87 -27.07 6.95
CA GLU A 417 11.63 -26.09 5.87
C GLU A 417 11.67 -24.66 6.40
N PHE A 418 11.10 -24.44 7.59
CA PHE A 418 11.20 -23.15 8.28
C PHE A 418 12.65 -22.80 8.61
N ARG A 419 13.42 -23.70 9.26
CA ARG A 419 14.84 -23.48 9.57
C ARG A 419 15.65 -23.05 8.35
N LYS A 420 15.43 -23.73 7.21
CA LYS A 420 16.13 -23.39 5.96
C LYS A 420 15.85 -21.96 5.47
N VAL A 421 14.63 -21.46 5.67
CA VAL A 421 14.25 -20.08 5.31
C VAL A 421 14.76 -19.09 6.36
N ALA A 422 14.58 -19.41 7.65
CA ALA A 422 14.95 -18.55 8.77
C ALA A 422 16.48 -18.38 8.89
N ASP A 423 17.28 -19.44 8.76
CA ASP A 423 18.75 -19.36 8.80
C ASP A 423 19.31 -18.44 7.70
N ARG A 424 18.63 -18.40 6.53
CA ARG A 424 19.01 -17.51 5.42
C ARG A 424 18.65 -16.05 5.71
N HIS A 425 17.59 -15.82 6.48
CA HIS A 425 17.14 -14.47 6.86
C HIS A 425 17.96 -13.93 8.04
N ASP A 426 18.20 -14.73 9.08
CA ASP A 426 19.01 -14.34 10.23
C ASP A 426 20.46 -14.04 9.85
N SER A 427 21.05 -14.85 8.95
CA SER A 427 22.40 -14.59 8.44
C SER A 427 22.52 -13.29 7.63
N LEU A 428 21.43 -12.81 7.02
CA LEU A 428 21.39 -11.49 6.38
C LEU A 428 21.29 -10.37 7.42
N ASN A 429 20.51 -10.55 8.49
CA ASN A 429 20.26 -9.52 9.50
C ASN A 429 21.45 -9.31 10.45
N ASP A 430 22.14 -10.38 10.85
CA ASP A 430 23.31 -10.32 11.73
C ASP A 430 24.48 -9.52 11.10
N ASP A 431 24.63 -9.58 9.79
CA ASP A 431 25.68 -8.85 9.05
C ASP A 431 25.40 -7.33 8.94
N LEU A 432 24.15 -6.88 9.15
CA LEU A 432 23.71 -5.52 8.83
C LEU A 432 23.53 -4.60 10.05
N ASN A 433 23.48 -5.14 11.28
CA ASN A 433 23.38 -4.38 12.54
C ASN A 433 22.30 -3.29 12.51
N HIS A 434 21.10 -3.66 12.06
CA HIS A 434 19.96 -2.75 11.89
C HIS A 434 19.49 -2.10 13.21
N GLU A 435 19.72 -2.75 14.35
CA GLU A 435 19.44 -2.18 15.68
C GLU A 435 20.15 -0.81 15.89
N SER A 436 21.30 -0.58 15.25
CA SER A 436 22.06 0.67 15.35
C SER A 436 21.66 1.75 14.34
N LEU A 437 20.77 1.44 13.40
CA LEU A 437 20.48 2.28 12.23
C LEU A 437 19.96 3.68 12.61
N SER A 438 18.99 3.75 13.53
CA SER A 438 18.46 5.04 14.03
C SER A 438 19.55 5.93 14.60
N ARG A 439 20.48 5.37 15.40
CA ARG A 439 21.61 6.14 15.97
C ARG A 439 22.55 6.63 14.89
N LEU A 440 22.89 5.78 13.91
CA LEU A 440 23.77 6.13 12.80
C LEU A 440 23.17 7.25 11.94
N MET A 441 21.86 7.18 11.65
CA MET A 441 21.14 8.23 10.93
C MET A 441 21.08 9.54 11.73
N MET A 442 20.73 9.48 13.01
CA MET A 442 20.66 10.66 13.87
C MET A 442 22.04 11.27 14.16
N ALA A 443 23.13 10.52 14.05
CA ALA A 443 24.49 11.07 14.10
C ALA A 443 24.80 12.04 12.94
N ARG A 444 24.04 11.98 11.84
CA ARG A 444 24.14 12.94 10.72
C ARG A 444 23.25 14.17 10.89
N VAL A 445 22.53 14.28 12.02
CA VAL A 445 21.69 15.43 12.35
C VAL A 445 22.43 16.31 13.36
N PRO A 446 22.98 17.47 12.96
CA PRO A 446 23.81 18.28 13.84
C PRO A 446 23.05 18.85 15.05
N SER A 447 21.78 19.18 14.84
CA SER A 447 20.96 19.84 15.87
C SER A 447 19.48 19.56 15.69
N VAL A 448 18.78 19.32 16.81
CA VAL A 448 17.31 19.16 16.87
C VAL A 448 16.74 20.25 17.77
N PRO A 449 16.02 21.24 17.22
CA PRO A 449 15.41 22.31 18.02
C PRO A 449 14.26 21.82 18.91
N PRO A 450 13.96 22.52 20.03
CA PRO A 450 12.91 22.13 20.97
C PRO A 450 11.54 21.77 20.37
N ALA A 451 11.01 22.59 19.46
CA ALA A 451 9.70 22.35 18.84
C ALA A 451 9.70 21.09 17.94
N THR A 452 10.83 20.79 17.31
CA THR A 452 11.02 19.55 16.53
C THR A 452 11.13 18.34 17.45
N GLN A 453 11.83 18.47 18.59
CA GLN A 453 11.92 17.41 19.59
C GLN A 453 10.53 17.00 20.10
N VAL A 454 9.70 17.98 20.51
CA VAL A 454 8.35 17.69 21.02
C VAL A 454 7.52 16.92 19.98
N ARG A 455 7.47 17.43 18.74
CA ARG A 455 6.72 16.77 17.65
C ARG A 455 7.27 15.39 17.31
N ALA A 456 8.59 15.23 17.25
CA ALA A 456 9.21 13.94 16.97
C ALA A 456 8.88 12.91 18.06
N LEU A 457 8.90 13.29 19.34
CA LEU A 457 8.51 12.39 20.44
C LEU A 457 7.02 12.05 20.41
N GLN A 458 6.14 12.96 19.96
CA GLN A 458 4.73 12.64 19.75
C GLN A 458 4.54 11.56 18.68
N HIS A 459 5.24 11.66 17.55
CA HIS A 459 5.21 10.64 16.50
C HIS A 459 5.78 9.31 16.97
N LEU A 460 6.92 9.32 17.66
CA LEU A 460 7.53 8.11 18.22
C LEU A 460 6.57 7.40 19.16
N LEU A 461 5.97 8.12 20.12
CA LEU A 461 5.09 7.52 21.10
C LEU A 461 3.76 7.04 20.50
N GLU A 462 3.24 7.72 19.47
CA GLU A 462 2.13 7.21 18.69
C GLU A 462 2.48 5.89 18.02
N LEU A 463 3.67 5.79 17.41
CA LEU A 463 4.10 4.56 16.73
C LEU A 463 4.36 3.42 17.72
N VAL A 464 4.92 3.71 18.90
CA VAL A 464 5.12 2.72 19.97
C VAL A 464 3.77 2.16 20.45
N GLU A 465 2.79 3.03 20.72
CA GLU A 465 1.46 2.57 21.13
C GLU A 465 0.73 1.83 20.00
N LEU A 466 0.89 2.29 18.75
CA LEU A 466 0.33 1.62 17.57
C LEU A 466 0.92 0.23 17.41
N ASN A 467 2.25 0.07 17.49
CA ASN A 467 2.90 -1.24 17.46
C ASN A 467 2.43 -2.14 18.61
N HIS A 468 2.28 -1.60 19.82
CA HIS A 468 1.75 -2.40 20.93
C HIS A 468 0.31 -2.89 20.66
N ARG A 469 -0.54 -2.02 20.10
CA ARG A 469 -1.94 -2.37 19.77
C ARG A 469 -2.05 -3.27 18.55
N THR A 470 -1.14 -3.21 17.56
CA THR A 470 -1.13 -4.15 16.42
C THR A 470 -1.01 -5.59 16.91
N TRP A 471 -0.07 -5.87 17.82
CA TRP A 471 0.08 -7.18 18.47
C TRP A 471 -1.18 -7.63 19.22
N ASN A 472 -1.87 -6.70 19.88
CA ASN A 472 -3.13 -7.00 20.56
C ASN A 472 -4.26 -7.35 19.57
N THR A 473 -4.34 -6.67 18.43
CA THR A 473 -5.32 -6.98 17.39
C THR A 473 -5.00 -8.27 16.64
N LEU A 474 -3.71 -8.60 16.47
CA LEU A 474 -3.26 -9.87 15.94
C LEU A 474 -3.73 -11.01 16.84
N TYR A 475 -3.49 -10.87 18.14
CA TYR A 475 -3.95 -11.85 19.13
C TYR A 475 -5.47 -12.07 19.04
N ASP A 476 -6.26 -11.00 19.02
CA ASP A 476 -7.73 -11.11 18.96
C ASP A 476 -8.22 -11.83 17.71
N TYR A 477 -7.62 -11.55 16.55
CA TYR A 477 -8.05 -12.15 15.30
C TYR A 477 -7.66 -13.64 15.22
N TYR A 478 -6.38 -13.94 15.43
CA TYR A 478 -5.83 -15.28 15.20
C TYR A 478 -6.08 -16.26 16.34
N SER A 479 -6.52 -15.79 17.51
CA SER A 479 -7.02 -16.66 18.59
C SER A 479 -8.45 -17.16 18.34
N SER A 480 -9.19 -16.57 17.40
CA SER A 480 -10.53 -17.04 17.05
C SER A 480 -10.47 -18.15 16.00
N GLU A 481 -11.12 -19.28 16.30
CA GLU A 481 -11.33 -20.38 15.34
C GLU A 481 -12.49 -20.11 14.38
N GLU A 482 -13.38 -19.18 14.72
CA GLU A 482 -14.55 -18.81 13.89
C GLU A 482 -14.14 -17.92 12.70
N LEU A 483 -13.01 -17.23 12.80
CA LEU A 483 -12.51 -16.35 11.76
C LEU A 483 -11.65 -17.13 10.75
N PRO A 484 -11.67 -16.75 9.45
CA PRO A 484 -10.75 -17.33 8.48
C PRO A 484 -9.30 -17.02 8.86
N LEU A 485 -8.36 -17.86 8.42
CA LEU A 485 -6.93 -17.62 8.64
C LEU A 485 -6.42 -16.42 7.83
N HIS A 486 -7.10 -16.08 6.73
CA HIS A 486 -6.80 -14.91 5.91
C HIS A 486 -7.95 -13.91 6.04
N GLN A 487 -7.62 -12.63 6.23
CA GLN A 487 -8.66 -11.61 6.23
C GLN A 487 -9.18 -11.37 4.82
N ALA A 488 -10.49 -11.51 4.68
CA ALA A 488 -11.26 -11.26 3.46
C ALA A 488 -12.06 -9.95 3.58
N TRP A 489 -12.68 -9.54 2.47
CA TRP A 489 -13.63 -8.44 2.46
C TRP A 489 -14.90 -8.76 3.28
N PHE A 490 -15.76 -7.77 3.54
CA PHE A 490 -16.90 -7.91 4.44
C PHE A 490 -17.89 -9.01 4.04
N ASP A 491 -18.02 -9.32 2.76
CA ASP A 491 -18.86 -10.39 2.22
C ASP A 491 -18.14 -11.76 2.14
N GLY A 492 -16.91 -11.85 2.67
CA GLY A 492 -16.07 -13.05 2.61
C GLY A 492 -15.35 -13.24 1.28
N SER A 493 -15.51 -12.33 0.31
CA SER A 493 -14.78 -12.38 -0.95
C SER A 493 -13.31 -11.98 -0.77
N LEU A 494 -12.46 -12.59 -1.59
CA LEU A 494 -11.07 -12.17 -1.74
C LEU A 494 -10.96 -11.25 -2.96
N PRO A 495 -10.33 -10.07 -2.82
CA PRO A 495 -10.05 -9.19 -3.94
C PRO A 495 -9.45 -9.96 -5.13
N ASN A 496 -9.95 -9.65 -6.32
CA ASN A 496 -9.32 -9.99 -7.58
C ASN A 496 -8.87 -8.67 -8.21
N ASP A 497 -7.58 -8.53 -8.47
CA ASP A 497 -7.04 -7.40 -9.24
C ASP A 497 -7.42 -7.51 -10.72
#